data_AF-A0A9W6EEP8-F1
#
_entry.id   AF-A0A9W6EEP8-F1
#
_cell.length_a   1.000
_cell.length_b   1.000
_cell.length_c   1.000
_cell.angle_alpha   90.00
_cell.angle_beta   90.00
_cell.angle_gamma   90.00
#
_symmetry.space_group_name_H-M   'P 1'
#
loop_
_entity.id
_entity.type
_entity.pdbx_description
1 polymer ?
#
loop_
_entity_poly.entity_id
_entity_poly.type
_entity_poly.pdbx_seq_one_letter_code
_entity_poly.pdbx_strand_id
1 'polypeptide(L)'
;YTGAFLFNTAAFILPALYSTLVKIWIAKIDSSLVVTTDVYTYINTVAEVINEGLPRAVWVTIADTEARSLKARLGLAHSLMVFQALLGLLMSVIFVAVAQQFASAFVPRDVRAASITYIRVSAFSALSSAIEVAVSNATRALDRPDIPLLISSIKVAINIALDLLIISTFHVGNWNPDINIQAGIRLTCDMAAAISGLLYFLFTVSFRRSADAPTLQGFIVLLKPGSITFVESALRNVLYLWLVSGVLSMSADYATAWGVFSTIRWGLIMVPVQAAEATTLTFVGHAWGLLKQRPYSPRWSWARLC
;
A
#
# COMPACT_ATOMS: atom_id res chain seq x y z
N TYR A 1 -17.15 13.84 15.41
CA TYR A 1 -16.19 12.96 14.70
C TYR A 1 -16.40 11.47 14.92
N THR A 2 -17.27 11.04 15.85
CA THR A 2 -17.59 9.62 16.09
C THR A 2 -18.06 8.88 14.82
N GLY A 3 -18.87 9.51 13.97
CA GLY A 3 -19.31 8.91 12.70
C GLY A 3 -18.16 8.64 11.72
N ALA A 4 -17.18 9.55 11.61
CA ALA A 4 -16.00 9.35 10.78
C ALA A 4 -15.10 8.23 11.32
N PHE A 5 -14.94 8.15 12.65
CA PHE A 5 -14.22 7.07 13.29
C PHE A 5 -14.87 5.70 13.03
N LEU A 6 -16.19 5.59 13.17
CA LEU A 6 -16.93 4.36 12.89
C LEU A 6 -16.83 3.95 11.42
N PHE A 7 -16.92 4.92 10.50
CA PHE A 7 -16.78 4.67 9.07
C PHE A 7 -15.38 4.18 8.70
N ASN A 8 -14.34 4.84 9.20
CA ASN A 8 -12.95 4.41 8.98
C ASN A 8 -12.69 3.04 9.61
N THR A 9 -13.26 2.76 10.79
CA THR A 9 -13.16 1.45 11.44
C THR A 9 -13.79 0.36 10.55
N ALA A 10 -14.99 0.60 10.01
CA ALA A 10 -15.65 -0.33 9.09
C ALA A 10 -14.86 -0.52 7.78
N ALA A 11 -14.22 0.53 7.28
CA ALA A 11 -13.38 0.45 6.08
C ALA A 11 -12.11 -0.39 6.28
N PHE A 12 -11.52 -0.36 7.48
CA PHE A 12 -10.30 -1.11 7.79
C PHE A 12 -10.58 -2.54 8.32
N ILE A 13 -11.74 -2.80 8.92
CA ILE A 13 -12.07 -4.14 9.44
C ILE A 13 -12.28 -5.16 8.32
N LEU A 14 -12.85 -4.75 7.18
CA LEU A 14 -13.13 -5.66 6.05
C LEU A 14 -11.83 -6.25 5.45
N PRO A 15 -10.81 -5.45 5.07
CA PRO A 15 -9.51 -5.97 4.65
C PRO A 15 -8.83 -6.85 5.71
N ALA A 16 -8.94 -6.49 7.00
CA ALA A 16 -8.35 -7.24 8.09
C ALA A 16 -8.97 -8.63 8.28
N LEU A 17 -10.31 -8.70 8.25
CA LEU A 17 -11.05 -9.97 8.30
C LEU A 17 -10.72 -10.84 7.09
N TYR A 18 -10.71 -10.26 5.90
CA TYR A 18 -10.36 -10.97 4.67
C TYR A 18 -8.94 -11.53 4.70
N SER A 19 -7.94 -10.73 5.12
CA SER A 19 -6.56 -11.21 5.26
C SER A 19 -6.42 -12.37 6.24
N THR A 20 -7.28 -12.43 7.26
CA THR A 20 -7.32 -13.54 8.22
C THR A 20 -7.93 -14.79 7.60
N LEU A 21 -9.03 -14.65 6.85
CA LEU A 21 -9.69 -15.76 6.14
C LEU A 21 -8.74 -16.42 5.12
N VAL A 22 -7.99 -15.62 4.37
CA VAL A 22 -7.00 -16.11 3.40
C VAL A 22 -5.93 -16.98 4.09
N LYS A 23 -5.42 -16.57 5.25
CA LYS A 23 -4.46 -17.38 6.02
C LYS A 23 -5.05 -18.73 6.47
N ILE A 24 -6.34 -18.75 6.85
CA ILE A 24 -7.03 -20.00 7.22
C ILE A 24 -7.14 -20.95 6.03
N TRP A 25 -7.45 -20.43 4.83
CA TRP A 25 -7.50 -21.27 3.63
C TRP A 25 -6.12 -21.80 3.26
N ILE A 26 -5.07 -20.98 3.34
CA ILE A 26 -3.69 -21.42 3.08
C ILE A 26 -3.25 -22.47 4.08
N ALA A 27 -3.60 -22.32 5.36
CA ALA A 27 -3.31 -23.33 6.38
C ALA A 27 -3.95 -24.70 6.11
N LYS A 28 -5.05 -24.74 5.34
CA LYS A 28 -5.68 -25.99 4.88
C LYS A 28 -4.99 -26.61 3.67
N ILE A 29 -4.30 -25.80 2.86
CA ILE A 29 -3.49 -26.27 1.73
C ILE A 29 -2.21 -26.92 2.29
N ASP A 30 -1.43 -26.15 3.04
CA ASP A 30 -0.23 -26.62 3.73
C ASP A 30 0.07 -25.70 4.92
N SER A 31 -0.03 -26.25 6.12
CA SER A 31 0.19 -25.52 7.37
C SER A 31 1.64 -25.07 7.56
N SER A 32 2.61 -25.79 6.97
CA SER A 32 4.03 -25.43 7.02
C SER A 32 4.34 -24.19 6.18
N LEU A 33 3.57 -23.99 5.09
CA LEU A 33 3.78 -22.89 4.15
C LEU A 33 3.07 -21.60 4.54
N VAL A 34 2.28 -21.58 5.61
CA VAL A 34 1.61 -20.35 6.09
C VAL A 34 2.61 -19.22 6.35
N VAL A 35 3.79 -19.52 6.89
CA VAL A 35 4.86 -18.54 7.13
C VAL A 35 5.39 -17.92 5.83
N THR A 36 5.30 -18.64 4.70
CA THR A 36 5.68 -18.10 3.37
C THR A 36 4.80 -16.91 2.98
N THR A 37 3.55 -16.87 3.44
CA THR A 37 2.62 -15.78 3.11
C THR A 37 3.02 -14.45 3.76
N ASP A 38 3.77 -14.49 4.87
CA ASP A 38 4.28 -13.30 5.53
C ASP A 38 5.39 -12.62 4.73
N VAL A 39 6.05 -13.34 3.82
CA VAL A 39 7.03 -12.77 2.87
C VAL A 39 6.40 -11.67 2.02
N TYR A 40 5.15 -11.83 1.60
CA TYR A 40 4.45 -10.79 0.84
C TYR A 40 4.37 -9.48 1.66
N THR A 41 4.14 -9.59 2.97
CA THR A 41 4.15 -8.43 3.87
C THR A 41 5.52 -7.78 3.88
N TYR A 42 6.60 -8.56 3.99
CA TYR A 42 7.96 -8.03 4.02
C TYR A 42 8.38 -7.37 2.70
N ILE A 43 8.00 -7.95 1.56
CA ILE A 43 8.20 -7.33 0.23
C ILE A 43 7.50 -5.96 0.18
N ASN A 44 6.25 -5.90 0.63
CA ASN A 44 5.52 -4.64 0.66
C ASN A 44 6.08 -3.64 1.68
N THR A 45 6.65 -4.09 2.81
CA THR A 45 7.34 -3.19 3.75
C THR A 45 8.58 -2.55 3.13
N VAL A 46 9.30 -3.25 2.25
CA VAL A 46 10.37 -2.61 1.46
C VAL A 46 9.77 -1.65 0.43
N ALA A 47 8.67 -2.03 -0.22
CA ALA A 47 8.00 -1.17 -1.19
C ALA A 47 7.41 0.11 -0.56
N GLU A 48 7.04 0.07 0.72
CA GLU A 48 6.60 1.24 1.50
C GLU A 48 7.64 2.37 1.46
N VAL A 49 8.93 2.06 1.41
CA VAL A 49 10.00 3.06 1.39
C VAL A 49 9.87 4.01 0.19
N ILE A 50 9.63 3.47 -1.01
CA ILE A 50 9.41 4.32 -2.19
C ILE A 50 8.00 4.93 -2.17
N ASN A 51 7.02 4.24 -1.59
CA ASN A 51 5.61 4.66 -1.57
C ASN A 51 5.35 5.82 -0.60
N GLU A 52 6.18 5.96 0.42
CA GLU A 52 6.13 7.09 1.36
C GLU A 52 7.07 8.22 0.97
N GLY A 53 8.09 7.95 0.15
CA GLY A 53 8.99 8.96 -0.38
C GLY A 53 8.29 9.95 -1.32
N LEU A 54 8.28 9.66 -2.61
CA LEU A 54 7.76 10.57 -3.64
C LEU A 54 6.25 10.81 -3.52
N PRO A 55 5.39 9.80 -3.28
CA PRO A 55 3.95 10.02 -3.24
C PRO A 55 3.47 10.90 -2.09
N ARG A 56 4.22 11.06 -0.98
CA ARG A 56 3.85 12.03 0.07
C ARG A 56 4.16 13.48 -0.33
N ALA A 57 5.06 13.70 -1.28
CA ALA A 57 5.39 15.04 -1.78
C ALA A 57 4.23 15.73 -2.50
N VAL A 58 3.23 14.97 -2.97
CA VAL A 58 2.09 15.52 -3.73
C VAL A 58 1.33 16.58 -2.94
N TRP A 59 1.27 16.46 -1.61
CA TRP A 59 0.52 17.36 -0.73
C TRP A 59 1.11 18.76 -0.65
N VAL A 60 2.41 18.92 -0.94
CA VAL A 60 3.10 20.21 -0.95
C VAL A 60 3.48 20.68 -2.36
N THR A 61 3.14 19.90 -3.39
CA THR A 61 3.51 20.20 -4.79
C THR A 61 2.30 20.22 -5.72
N ILE A 62 1.56 19.11 -5.79
CA ILE A 62 0.38 18.93 -6.64
C ILE A 62 -0.86 19.52 -5.99
N ALA A 63 -1.01 19.47 -4.66
CA ALA A 63 -2.20 20.02 -4.00
C ALA A 63 -2.21 21.57 -3.93
N ASP A 64 -1.08 22.22 -4.22
CA ASP A 64 -0.97 23.69 -4.21
C ASP A 64 -1.58 24.30 -5.49
N THR A 65 -2.82 24.77 -5.36
CA THR A 65 -3.61 25.38 -6.45
C THR A 65 -3.15 26.78 -6.82
N GLU A 66 -2.53 27.50 -5.88
CA GLU A 66 -2.11 28.90 -6.06
C GLU A 66 -0.74 28.99 -6.73
N ALA A 67 0.17 28.05 -6.42
CA ALA A 67 1.52 28.06 -6.97
C ALA A 67 1.61 27.55 -8.42
N ARG A 68 0.64 26.74 -8.90
CA ARG A 68 0.73 26.05 -10.20
C ARG A 68 -0.60 25.92 -10.90
N SER A 69 -0.58 26.11 -12.22
CA SER A 69 -1.73 25.83 -13.08
C SER A 69 -2.09 24.35 -13.04
N LEU A 70 -3.36 24.03 -13.33
CA LEU A 70 -3.84 22.65 -13.39
C LEU A 70 -3.03 21.80 -14.38
N LYS A 71 -2.62 22.36 -15.52
CA LYS A 71 -1.83 21.66 -16.54
C LYS A 71 -0.47 21.21 -16.00
N ALA A 72 0.21 22.09 -15.29
CA ALA A 72 1.48 21.79 -14.63
C ALA A 72 1.33 20.77 -13.50
N ARG A 73 0.24 20.87 -12.71
CA ARG A 73 -0.10 19.91 -11.65
C ARG A 73 -0.34 18.50 -12.23
N LEU A 74 -1.02 18.41 -13.37
CA LEU A 74 -1.19 17.14 -14.09
C LEU A 74 0.15 16.61 -14.63
N GLY A 75 1.02 17.48 -15.15
CA GLY A 75 2.39 17.09 -15.55
C GLY A 75 3.22 16.52 -14.40
N LEU A 76 3.10 17.10 -13.19
CA LEU A 76 3.72 16.55 -11.97
C LEU A 76 3.11 15.20 -11.59
N ALA A 77 1.79 15.03 -11.70
CA ALA A 77 1.12 13.75 -11.45
C ALA A 77 1.62 12.65 -12.41
N HIS A 78 1.72 12.94 -13.71
CA HIS A 78 2.28 11.99 -14.68
C HIS A 78 3.74 11.66 -14.38
N SER A 79 4.54 12.68 -14.03
CA SER A 79 5.94 12.47 -13.64
C SER A 79 6.00 11.52 -12.43
N LEU A 80 5.23 11.77 -11.37
CA LEU A 80 5.16 10.88 -10.22
C LEU A 80 4.82 9.45 -10.63
N MET A 81 3.77 9.25 -11.42
CA MET A 81 3.32 7.91 -11.83
C MET A 81 4.38 7.15 -12.62
N VAL A 82 5.05 7.82 -13.57
CA VAL A 82 6.12 7.21 -14.38
C VAL A 82 7.31 6.84 -13.50
N PHE A 83 7.82 7.78 -12.70
CA PHE A 83 8.97 7.52 -11.84
C PHE A 83 8.67 6.46 -10.77
N GLN A 84 7.47 6.48 -10.19
CA GLN A 84 7.07 5.48 -9.20
C GLN A 84 6.93 4.09 -9.83
N ALA A 85 6.35 3.98 -11.03
CA ALA A 85 6.28 2.71 -11.76
C ALA A 85 7.67 2.18 -12.11
N LEU A 86 8.61 3.04 -12.52
CA LEU A 86 10.00 2.65 -12.80
C LEU A 86 10.72 2.15 -11.53
N LEU A 87 10.55 2.83 -10.39
CA LEU A 87 11.13 2.41 -9.12
C LEU A 87 10.51 1.09 -8.63
N GLY A 88 9.19 0.94 -8.75
CA GLY A 88 8.47 -0.29 -8.41
C GLY A 88 8.91 -1.47 -9.28
N LEU A 89 9.10 -1.24 -10.59
CA LEU A 89 9.60 -2.26 -11.52
C LEU A 89 11.05 -2.65 -11.20
N LEU A 90 11.92 -1.65 -10.98
CA LEU A 90 13.32 -1.89 -10.59
C LEU A 90 13.39 -2.74 -9.31
N MET A 91 12.59 -2.40 -8.30
CA MET A 91 12.54 -3.17 -7.05
C MET A 91 12.00 -4.58 -7.28
N SER A 92 10.98 -4.75 -8.12
CA SER A 92 10.45 -6.06 -8.50
C SER A 92 11.53 -6.94 -9.14
N VAL A 93 12.31 -6.38 -10.08
CA VAL A 93 13.44 -7.08 -10.72
C VAL A 93 14.53 -7.43 -9.70
N ILE A 94 14.86 -6.51 -8.80
CA ILE A 94 15.82 -6.78 -7.71
C ILE A 94 15.31 -7.95 -6.86
N PHE A 95 14.05 -7.96 -6.43
CA PHE A 95 13.48 -9.05 -5.64
C PHE A 95 13.51 -10.40 -6.35
N VAL A 96 13.23 -10.43 -7.65
CA VAL A 96 13.35 -11.66 -8.46
C VAL A 96 14.80 -12.15 -8.48
N ALA A 97 15.76 -11.24 -8.67
CA ALA A 97 17.18 -11.56 -8.73
C ALA A 97 17.74 -12.02 -7.38
N VAL A 98 17.32 -11.39 -6.27
CA VAL A 98 17.79 -11.69 -4.92
C VAL A 98 16.84 -12.61 -4.13
N ALA A 99 15.90 -13.27 -4.80
CA ALA A 99 14.86 -14.08 -4.14
C ALA A 99 15.45 -15.13 -3.18
N GLN A 100 16.59 -15.72 -3.54
CA GLN A 100 17.28 -16.70 -2.70
C GLN A 100 17.82 -16.09 -1.40
N GLN A 101 18.49 -14.93 -1.51
CA GLN A 101 19.01 -14.21 -0.35
C GLN A 101 17.87 -13.66 0.50
N PHE A 102 16.80 -13.19 -0.12
CA PHE A 102 15.60 -12.73 0.58
C PHE A 102 14.95 -13.87 1.37
N ALA A 103 14.75 -15.03 0.74
CA ALA A 103 14.27 -16.23 1.41
C ALA A 103 15.22 -16.64 2.56
N SER A 104 16.52 -16.40 2.41
CA SER A 104 17.49 -16.75 3.43
C SER A 104 17.36 -15.96 4.72
N ALA A 105 16.92 -14.71 4.63
CA ALA A 105 16.74 -13.79 5.74
C ALA A 105 15.35 -13.84 6.37
N PHE A 106 14.32 -14.20 5.58
CA PHE A 106 12.91 -14.04 5.97
C PHE A 106 12.08 -15.33 5.92
N VAL A 107 12.69 -16.48 5.62
CA VAL A 107 11.99 -17.77 5.56
C VAL A 107 12.75 -18.84 6.34
N PRO A 108 12.07 -19.63 7.21
CA PRO A 108 12.65 -20.78 7.87
C PRO A 108 13.27 -21.79 6.89
N ARG A 109 14.31 -22.51 7.33
CA ARG A 109 15.09 -23.38 6.43
C ARG A 109 14.26 -24.46 5.74
N ASP A 110 13.28 -25.02 6.45
CA ASP A 110 12.51 -26.19 6.01
C ASP A 110 11.60 -25.89 4.81
N VAL A 111 11.09 -24.66 4.72
CA VAL A 111 10.17 -24.23 3.66
C VAL A 111 10.81 -23.31 2.62
N ARG A 112 12.07 -22.90 2.85
CA ARG A 112 12.79 -21.93 2.03
C ARG A 112 12.81 -22.26 0.55
N ALA A 113 13.05 -23.53 0.19
CA ALA A 113 13.12 -23.96 -1.19
C ALA A 113 11.76 -23.82 -1.91
N ALA A 114 10.67 -24.17 -1.22
CA ALA A 114 9.31 -24.04 -1.73
C ALA A 114 8.87 -22.57 -1.86
N SER A 115 9.36 -21.69 -0.98
CA SER A 115 9.00 -20.27 -0.95
C SER A 115 9.65 -19.40 -2.04
N ILE A 116 10.69 -19.88 -2.74
CA ILE A 116 11.40 -19.06 -3.75
C ILE A 116 10.48 -18.68 -4.92
N THR A 117 9.68 -19.62 -5.40
CA THR A 117 8.71 -19.35 -6.47
C THR A 117 7.68 -18.33 -6.00
N TYR A 118 7.19 -18.47 -4.77
CA TYR A 118 6.27 -17.51 -4.15
C TYR A 118 6.87 -16.10 -4.09
N ILE A 119 8.13 -15.96 -3.68
CA ILE A 119 8.86 -14.69 -3.64
C ILE A 119 8.95 -14.07 -5.03
N ARG A 120 9.32 -14.85 -6.05
CA ARG A 120 9.48 -14.36 -7.43
C ARG A 120 8.16 -13.88 -8.03
N VAL A 121 7.06 -14.58 -7.76
CA VAL A 121 5.72 -14.12 -8.18
C VAL A 121 5.34 -12.87 -7.42
N SER A 122 5.46 -12.89 -6.09
CA SER A 122 5.08 -11.78 -5.22
C SER A 122 5.94 -10.53 -5.40
N ALA A 123 7.15 -10.65 -5.96
CA ALA A 123 8.05 -9.53 -6.22
C ALA A 123 7.38 -8.39 -7.00
N PHE A 124 6.50 -8.73 -7.94
CA PHE A 124 5.77 -7.75 -8.75
C PHE A 124 4.66 -7.01 -7.99
N SER A 125 4.36 -7.39 -6.74
CA SER A 125 3.50 -6.59 -5.86
C SER A 125 4.12 -5.23 -5.56
N ALA A 126 5.46 -5.12 -5.59
CA ALA A 126 6.14 -3.84 -5.45
C ALA A 126 5.77 -2.87 -6.59
N LEU A 127 5.64 -3.36 -7.82
CA LEU A 127 5.21 -2.56 -8.97
C LEU A 127 3.73 -2.16 -8.86
N SER A 128 2.83 -3.10 -8.59
CA SER A 128 1.40 -2.76 -8.46
C SER A 128 1.16 -1.79 -7.31
N SER A 129 1.81 -2.00 -6.16
CA SER A 129 1.77 -1.11 -5.01
C SER A 129 2.28 0.30 -5.35
N ALA A 130 3.41 0.37 -6.06
CA ALA A 130 4.00 1.63 -6.51
C ALA A 130 3.03 2.45 -7.40
N ILE A 131 2.42 1.81 -8.39
CA ILE A 131 1.42 2.45 -9.26
C ILE A 131 0.19 2.85 -8.45
N GLU A 132 -0.36 1.94 -7.65
CA GLU A 132 -1.57 2.15 -6.84
C GLU A 132 -1.41 3.38 -5.92
N VAL A 133 -0.29 3.47 -5.19
CA VAL A 133 -0.01 4.56 -4.26
C VAL A 133 0.22 5.88 -5.00
N ALA A 134 0.98 5.88 -6.10
CA ALA A 134 1.18 7.09 -6.90
C ALA A 134 -0.12 7.62 -7.48
N VAL A 135 -0.94 6.76 -8.10
CA VAL A 135 -2.24 7.15 -8.65
C VAL A 135 -3.13 7.67 -7.53
N SER A 136 -3.29 6.91 -6.45
CA SER A 136 -4.18 7.29 -5.35
C SER A 136 -3.81 8.61 -4.71
N ASN A 137 -2.52 8.87 -4.45
CA ASN A 137 -2.07 10.11 -3.83
C ASN A 137 -2.13 11.29 -4.79
N ALA A 138 -1.70 11.12 -6.05
CA ALA A 138 -1.78 12.19 -7.04
C ALA A 138 -3.22 12.60 -7.33
N THR A 139 -4.14 11.66 -7.47
CA THR A 139 -5.54 11.97 -7.78
C THR A 139 -6.26 12.60 -6.59
N ARG A 140 -5.96 12.17 -5.36
CA ARG A 140 -6.44 12.87 -4.15
C ARG A 140 -5.93 14.32 -4.10
N ALA A 141 -4.66 14.55 -4.42
CA ALA A 141 -4.09 15.90 -4.51
C ALA A 141 -4.65 16.74 -5.68
N LEU A 142 -5.35 16.13 -6.63
CA LEU A 142 -6.06 16.78 -7.74
C LEU A 142 -7.58 16.87 -7.49
N ASP A 143 -8.04 16.62 -6.26
CA ASP A 143 -9.45 16.63 -5.87
C ASP A 143 -10.31 15.60 -6.63
N ARG A 144 -9.72 14.42 -6.91
CA ARG A 144 -10.36 13.27 -7.57
C ARG A 144 -10.37 12.02 -6.68
N PRO A 145 -11.23 12.00 -5.64
CA PRO A 145 -11.35 10.87 -4.71
C PRO A 145 -12.11 9.66 -5.29
N ASP A 146 -12.77 9.82 -6.43
CA ASP A 146 -13.44 8.78 -7.21
C ASP A 146 -12.47 7.71 -7.73
N ILE A 147 -11.25 8.11 -8.10
CA ILE A 147 -10.24 7.20 -8.65
C ILE A 147 -9.70 6.23 -7.57
N PRO A 148 -9.25 6.68 -6.38
CA PRO A 148 -8.88 5.77 -5.29
C PRO A 148 -10.02 4.86 -4.83
N LEU A 149 -11.25 5.35 -4.85
CA LEU A 149 -12.43 4.53 -4.51
C LEU A 149 -12.58 3.38 -5.51
N LEU A 150 -12.48 3.67 -6.81
CA LEU A 150 -12.53 2.67 -7.87
C LEU A 150 -11.45 1.59 -7.70
N ILE A 151 -10.19 2.01 -7.45
CA ILE A 151 -9.07 1.09 -7.19
C ILE A 151 -9.43 0.13 -6.05
N SER A 152 -9.86 0.67 -4.90
CA SER A 152 -10.21 -0.12 -3.73
C SER A 152 -11.38 -1.08 -4.01
N SER A 153 -12.43 -0.61 -4.68
CA SER A 153 -13.59 -1.43 -5.03
C SER A 153 -13.23 -2.58 -5.97
N ILE A 154 -12.44 -2.32 -7.01
CA ILE A 154 -11.98 -3.36 -7.95
C ILE A 154 -11.10 -4.37 -7.21
N LYS A 155 -10.16 -3.89 -6.40
CA LYS A 155 -9.25 -4.74 -5.63
C LYS A 155 -10.02 -5.69 -4.72
N VAL A 156 -11.01 -5.19 -3.97
CA VAL A 156 -11.84 -6.01 -3.09
C VAL A 156 -12.71 -6.98 -3.87
N ALA A 157 -13.38 -6.53 -4.94
CA ALA A 157 -14.27 -7.36 -5.73
C ALA A 157 -13.55 -8.54 -6.42
N ILE A 158 -12.40 -8.26 -7.05
CA ILE A 158 -11.60 -9.31 -7.73
C ILE A 158 -11.00 -10.27 -6.69
N ASN A 159 -10.48 -9.77 -5.57
CA ASN A 159 -9.94 -10.61 -4.50
C ASN A 159 -10.99 -11.59 -3.98
N ILE A 160 -12.19 -11.11 -3.64
CA ILE A 160 -13.28 -11.97 -3.16
C ILE A 160 -13.68 -12.98 -4.25
N ALA A 161 -13.82 -12.56 -5.51
CA ALA A 161 -14.25 -13.44 -6.59
C ALA A 161 -13.23 -14.55 -6.87
N LEU A 162 -11.95 -14.20 -7.05
CA LEU A 162 -10.90 -15.17 -7.37
C LEU A 162 -10.63 -16.14 -6.22
N ASP A 163 -10.60 -15.65 -4.99
CA ASP A 163 -10.39 -16.53 -3.84
C ASP A 163 -11.56 -17.49 -3.62
N LEU A 164 -12.80 -17.03 -3.79
CA LEU A 164 -13.97 -17.92 -3.71
C LEU A 164 -13.93 -18.98 -4.80
N LEU A 165 -13.54 -18.62 -6.03
CA LEU A 165 -13.54 -19.52 -7.17
C LEU A 165 -12.39 -20.54 -7.17
N ILE A 166 -11.23 -20.19 -6.61
CA ILE A 166 -9.98 -20.96 -6.81
C ILE A 166 -9.40 -21.53 -5.50
N ILE A 167 -9.48 -20.80 -4.38
CA ILE A 167 -8.80 -21.16 -3.12
C ILE A 167 -9.78 -21.65 -2.05
N SER A 168 -11.01 -21.12 -2.04
CA SER A 168 -11.96 -21.43 -0.97
C SER A 168 -12.27 -22.92 -0.88
N THR A 169 -12.71 -23.36 0.28
CA THR A 169 -13.17 -24.75 0.49
C THR A 169 -14.33 -25.17 -0.42
N PHE A 170 -14.97 -24.22 -1.12
CA PHE A 170 -16.09 -24.43 -2.03
C PHE A 170 -15.73 -24.05 -3.47
N HIS A 171 -14.44 -24.04 -3.83
CA HIS A 171 -13.97 -23.66 -5.14
C HIS A 171 -14.60 -24.49 -6.28
N VAL A 172 -14.74 -23.88 -7.45
CA VAL A 172 -15.37 -24.53 -8.61
C VAL A 172 -14.30 -25.24 -9.43
N GLY A 173 -14.32 -26.57 -9.45
CA GLY A 173 -13.47 -27.43 -10.29
C GLY A 173 -12.53 -28.36 -9.50
N ASN A 174 -11.93 -29.32 -10.21
CA ASN A 174 -11.06 -30.38 -9.66
C ASN A 174 -9.57 -30.02 -9.77
N TRP A 175 -9.17 -28.87 -9.21
CA TRP A 175 -7.77 -28.44 -9.13
C TRP A 175 -7.32 -28.44 -7.68
N ASN A 176 -6.04 -28.75 -7.44
CA ASN A 176 -5.43 -28.66 -6.11
C ASN A 176 -4.84 -27.26 -5.93
N PRO A 177 -5.40 -26.43 -5.03
CA PRO A 177 -4.86 -25.11 -4.77
C PRO A 177 -3.43 -25.21 -4.23
N ASP A 178 -2.55 -24.31 -4.68
CA ASP A 178 -1.16 -24.21 -4.23
C ASP A 178 -0.87 -22.77 -3.77
N ILE A 179 0.14 -22.61 -2.91
CA ILE A 179 0.54 -21.30 -2.39
C ILE A 179 0.99 -20.35 -3.51
N ASN A 180 1.56 -20.87 -4.60
CA ASN A 180 1.95 -20.06 -5.75
C ASN A 180 0.73 -19.51 -6.51
N ILE A 181 -0.38 -20.27 -6.54
CA ILE A 181 -1.66 -19.81 -7.10
C ILE A 181 -2.18 -18.63 -6.26
N GLN A 182 -2.05 -18.71 -4.94
CA GLN A 182 -2.42 -17.60 -4.06
C GLN A 182 -1.59 -16.34 -4.29
N ALA A 183 -0.26 -16.46 -4.46
CA ALA A 183 0.57 -15.33 -4.86
C ALA A 183 0.11 -14.73 -6.19
N GLY A 184 -0.20 -15.59 -7.17
CA GLY A 184 -0.68 -15.19 -8.49
C GLY A 184 -2.02 -14.44 -8.45
N ILE A 185 -2.98 -14.94 -7.68
CA ILE A 185 -4.28 -14.28 -7.49
C ILE A 185 -4.08 -12.90 -6.87
N ARG A 186 -3.32 -12.82 -5.76
CA ARG A 186 -3.09 -11.55 -5.07
C ARG A 186 -2.42 -10.52 -5.97
N LEU A 187 -1.37 -10.94 -6.69
CA LEU A 187 -0.70 -10.09 -7.68
C LEU A 187 -1.67 -9.63 -8.77
N THR A 188 -2.51 -10.52 -9.29
CA THR A 188 -3.49 -10.21 -10.33
C THR A 188 -4.49 -9.17 -9.84
N CYS A 189 -5.01 -9.32 -8.62
CA CYS A 189 -5.92 -8.36 -8.00
C CYS A 189 -5.28 -6.99 -7.84
N ASP A 190 -4.07 -6.94 -7.28
CA ASP A 190 -3.34 -5.70 -7.05
C ASP A 190 -3.02 -4.99 -8.37
N MET A 191 -2.55 -5.74 -9.37
CA MET A 191 -2.19 -5.20 -10.68
C MET A 191 -3.41 -4.72 -11.45
N ALA A 192 -4.50 -5.51 -11.44
CA ALA A 192 -5.76 -5.12 -12.09
C ALA A 192 -6.31 -3.83 -11.49
N ALA A 193 -6.35 -3.72 -10.16
CA ALA A 193 -6.81 -2.51 -9.48
C ALA A 193 -5.93 -1.29 -9.81
N ALA A 194 -4.60 -1.44 -9.76
CA ALA A 194 -3.66 -0.36 -10.07
C ALA A 194 -3.78 0.12 -11.53
N ILE A 195 -3.85 -0.81 -12.49
CA ILE A 195 -4.00 -0.49 -13.92
C ILE A 195 -5.36 0.14 -14.20
N SER A 196 -6.45 -0.40 -13.65
CA SER A 196 -7.78 0.17 -13.83
C SER A 196 -7.86 1.60 -13.29
N GLY A 197 -7.27 1.87 -12.11
CA GLY A 197 -7.18 3.22 -11.56
C GLY A 197 -6.39 4.18 -12.46
N LEU A 198 -5.24 3.73 -12.97
CA LEU A 198 -4.41 4.51 -13.89
C LEU A 198 -5.15 4.84 -15.19
N LEU A 199 -5.76 3.83 -15.84
CA LEU A 199 -6.52 4.02 -17.07
C LEU A 199 -7.70 4.96 -16.86
N TYR A 200 -8.44 4.77 -15.77
CA TYR A 200 -9.57 5.64 -15.44
C TYR A 200 -9.13 7.10 -15.23
N PHE A 201 -8.03 7.34 -14.52
CA PHE A 201 -7.43 8.68 -14.40
C PHE A 201 -7.06 9.28 -15.76
N LEU A 202 -6.39 8.50 -16.61
CA LEU A 202 -5.92 8.97 -17.91
C LEU A 202 -7.11 9.37 -18.81
N PHE A 203 -8.14 8.54 -18.88
CA PHE A 203 -9.32 8.79 -19.73
C PHE A 203 -10.23 9.90 -19.23
N THR A 204 -10.43 10.01 -17.92
CA THR A 204 -11.41 10.96 -17.37
C THR A 204 -10.82 12.34 -17.07
N VAL A 205 -9.54 12.41 -16.73
CA VAL A 205 -8.88 13.66 -16.30
C VAL A 205 -7.80 14.08 -17.28
N SER A 206 -6.83 13.20 -17.56
CA SER A 206 -5.61 13.58 -18.28
C SER A 206 -5.86 13.97 -19.74
N PHE A 207 -6.43 13.05 -20.53
CA PHE A 207 -6.63 13.26 -21.97
C PHE A 207 -7.61 14.38 -22.28
N ARG A 208 -8.57 14.66 -21.39
CA ARG A 208 -9.54 15.75 -21.57
C ARG A 208 -8.95 17.14 -21.29
N ARG A 209 -7.83 17.23 -20.57
CA ARG A 209 -7.29 18.52 -20.09
C ARG A 209 -5.92 18.87 -20.65
N SER A 210 -5.47 18.19 -21.71
CA SER A 210 -4.21 18.46 -22.43
C SER A 210 -3.02 18.64 -21.48
N ALA A 211 -2.83 17.69 -20.57
CA ALA A 211 -1.81 17.76 -19.53
C ALA A 211 -0.39 17.91 -20.11
N ASP A 212 0.50 18.56 -19.35
CA ASP A 212 1.91 18.58 -19.70
C ASP A 212 2.50 17.17 -19.61
N ALA A 213 3.46 16.87 -20.50
CA ALA A 213 4.17 15.61 -20.52
C ALA A 213 4.95 15.40 -19.21
N PRO A 214 5.20 14.14 -18.80
CA PRO A 214 6.09 13.86 -17.67
C PRO A 214 7.49 14.40 -17.96
N THR A 215 8.10 15.08 -16.98
CA THR A 215 9.42 15.69 -17.13
C THR A 215 10.35 15.34 -15.97
N LEU A 216 11.65 15.30 -16.25
CA LEU A 216 12.68 15.13 -15.21
C LEU A 216 12.68 16.29 -14.20
N GLN A 217 12.38 17.51 -14.66
CA GLN A 217 12.25 18.66 -13.77
C GLN A 217 11.08 18.50 -12.80
N GLY A 218 9.95 17.95 -13.26
CA GLY A 218 8.82 17.61 -12.40
C GLY A 218 9.18 16.59 -11.32
N PHE A 219 10.00 15.61 -11.66
CA PHE A 219 10.55 14.67 -10.68
C PHE A 219 11.44 15.35 -9.64
N ILE A 220 12.35 16.24 -10.03
CA ILE A 220 13.22 16.97 -9.09
C ILE A 220 12.38 17.81 -8.11
N VAL A 221 11.28 18.41 -8.58
CA VAL A 221 10.33 19.15 -7.74
C VAL A 221 9.68 18.25 -6.68
N LEU A 222 9.36 17.00 -7.01
CA LEU A 222 8.82 16.01 -6.08
C LEU A 222 9.90 15.44 -5.14
N LEU A 223 11.12 15.26 -5.63
CA LEU A 223 12.21 14.63 -4.91
C LEU A 223 12.64 15.41 -3.67
N LYS A 224 12.72 16.75 -3.76
CA LYS A 224 13.16 17.59 -2.64
C LYS A 224 12.32 17.38 -1.36
N PRO A 225 10.99 17.57 -1.38
CA PRO A 225 10.15 17.26 -0.22
C PRO A 225 10.04 15.76 0.06
N GLY A 226 10.03 14.90 -0.97
CA GLY A 226 9.91 13.45 -0.81
C GLY A 226 11.15 12.77 -0.21
N SER A 227 12.32 13.41 -0.26
CA SER A 227 13.57 12.84 0.26
C SER A 227 13.55 12.66 1.79
N ILE A 228 12.92 13.58 2.52
CA ILE A 228 12.84 13.53 3.98
C ILE A 228 11.96 12.36 4.41
N THR A 229 10.77 12.22 3.80
CA THR A 229 9.86 11.10 4.09
C THR A 229 10.41 9.78 3.60
N PHE A 230 11.16 9.77 2.50
CA PHE A 230 11.88 8.58 2.03
C PHE A 230 12.90 8.10 3.05
N VAL A 231 13.74 8.99 3.59
CA VAL A 231 14.76 8.62 4.59
C VAL A 231 14.10 8.16 5.90
N GLU A 232 13.07 8.85 6.37
CA GLU A 232 12.32 8.41 7.56
C GLU A 232 11.73 7.00 7.35
N SER A 233 11.03 6.78 6.24
CA SER A 233 10.44 5.48 5.89
C SER A 233 11.51 4.40 5.76
N ALA A 234 12.64 4.70 5.11
CA ALA A 234 13.76 3.78 4.95
C ALA A 234 14.32 3.35 6.30
N LEU A 235 14.58 4.29 7.21
CA LEU A 235 15.09 3.99 8.55
C LEU A 235 14.09 3.13 9.33
N ARG A 236 12.81 3.51 9.34
CA ARG A 236 11.75 2.78 10.03
C ARG A 236 11.60 1.34 9.51
N ASN A 237 11.58 1.17 8.20
CA ASN A 237 11.38 -0.13 7.56
C ASN A 237 12.62 -1.02 7.64
N VAL A 238 13.84 -0.45 7.57
CA VAL A 238 15.08 -1.21 7.80
C VAL A 238 15.15 -1.72 9.24
N LEU A 239 14.84 -0.87 10.24
CA LEU A 239 14.82 -1.30 11.64
C LEU A 239 13.77 -2.39 11.89
N TYR A 240 12.59 -2.26 11.29
CA TYR A 240 11.54 -3.27 11.37
C TYR A 240 11.98 -4.60 10.73
N LEU A 241 12.53 -4.58 9.52
CA LEU A 241 12.98 -5.80 8.83
C LEU A 241 14.17 -6.45 9.53
N TRP A 242 15.04 -5.65 10.15
CA TRP A 242 16.13 -6.17 10.99
C TRP A 242 15.59 -6.93 12.21
N LEU A 243 14.60 -6.35 12.91
CA LEU A 243 13.90 -7.02 14.00
C LEU A 243 13.26 -8.34 13.54
N VAL A 244 12.52 -8.29 12.43
CA VAL A 244 11.85 -9.47 11.85
C VAL A 244 12.87 -10.56 11.54
N SER A 245 13.94 -10.23 10.80
CA SER A 245 14.96 -11.21 10.43
C SER A 245 15.63 -11.83 11.68
N GLY A 246 15.86 -11.03 12.72
CA GLY A 246 16.33 -11.51 14.02
C GLY A 246 15.40 -12.56 14.63
N VAL A 247 14.10 -12.27 14.73
CA VAL A 247 13.10 -13.20 15.30
C VAL A 247 13.00 -14.49 14.47
N LEU A 248 12.96 -14.37 13.14
CA LEU A 248 12.85 -15.53 12.23
C LEU A 248 14.10 -16.43 12.25
N SER A 249 15.26 -15.87 12.64
CA SER A 249 16.51 -16.63 12.74
C SER A 249 16.62 -17.53 13.99
N MET A 250 15.76 -17.32 15.00
CA MET A 250 15.85 -18.03 16.29
C MET A 250 15.36 -19.48 16.21
N SER A 251 14.13 -19.71 15.75
CA SER A 251 13.57 -21.04 15.51
C SER A 251 12.29 -20.97 14.66
N ALA A 252 11.81 -22.14 14.19
CA ALA A 252 10.54 -22.25 13.50
C ALA A 252 9.34 -21.86 14.39
N ASP A 253 9.42 -22.11 15.70
CA ASP A 253 8.39 -21.70 16.67
C ASP A 253 8.30 -20.19 16.78
N TYR A 254 9.45 -19.50 16.83
CA TYR A 254 9.48 -18.03 16.82
C TYR A 254 8.94 -17.45 15.51
N ALA A 255 9.20 -18.09 14.38
CA ALA A 255 8.63 -17.67 13.09
C ALA A 255 7.10 -17.81 13.07
N THR A 256 6.58 -18.91 13.59
CA THR A 256 5.14 -19.14 13.72
C THR A 256 4.51 -18.14 14.69
N ALA A 257 5.12 -17.93 15.85
CA ALA A 257 4.67 -16.95 16.85
C ALA A 257 4.69 -15.52 16.29
N TRP A 258 5.70 -15.16 15.50
CA TRP A 258 5.76 -13.87 14.81
C TRP A 258 4.63 -13.69 13.79
N GLY A 259 4.31 -14.74 13.03
CA GLY A 259 3.17 -14.75 12.10
C GLY A 259 1.84 -14.56 12.82
N VAL A 260 1.63 -15.23 13.95
CA VAL A 260 0.44 -15.04 14.81
C VAL A 260 0.38 -13.62 15.37
N PHE A 261 1.47 -13.15 15.98
CA PHE A 261 1.58 -11.79 16.51
C PHE A 261 1.28 -10.75 15.43
N SER A 262 1.90 -10.88 14.25
CA SER A 262 1.72 -9.94 13.14
C SER A 262 0.27 -9.92 12.65
N THR A 263 -0.39 -11.08 12.61
CA THR A 263 -1.80 -11.18 12.23
C THR A 263 -2.72 -10.49 13.24
N ILE A 264 -2.50 -10.70 14.55
CA ILE A 264 -3.26 -10.02 15.60
C ILE A 264 -2.99 -8.51 15.57
N ARG A 265 -1.72 -8.12 15.46
CA ARG A 265 -1.32 -6.71 15.43
C ARG A 265 -2.02 -5.97 14.28
N TRP A 266 -1.88 -6.46 13.06
CA TRP A 266 -2.44 -5.78 11.89
C TRP A 266 -3.96 -5.96 11.76
N GLY A 267 -4.47 -7.14 12.08
CA GLY A 267 -5.88 -7.47 11.90
C GLY A 267 -6.82 -6.95 12.99
N LEU A 268 -6.32 -6.78 14.23
CA LEU A 268 -7.16 -6.38 15.37
C LEU A 268 -6.71 -5.05 15.99
N ILE A 269 -5.41 -4.88 16.27
CA ILE A 269 -4.91 -3.74 17.04
C ILE A 269 -4.73 -2.50 16.16
N MET A 270 -4.16 -2.65 14.96
CA MET A 270 -3.86 -1.52 14.09
C MET A 270 -5.11 -0.95 13.42
N VAL A 271 -6.18 -1.73 13.23
CA VAL A 271 -7.44 -1.27 12.63
C VAL A 271 -8.02 -0.04 13.35
N PRO A 272 -8.26 -0.06 14.68
CA PRO A 272 -8.74 1.12 15.40
C PRO A 272 -7.70 2.24 15.47
N VAL A 273 -6.40 1.91 15.51
CA VAL A 273 -5.32 2.92 15.51
C VAL A 273 -5.29 3.69 14.19
N GLN A 274 -5.34 2.99 13.06
CA GLN A 274 -5.40 3.59 11.73
C GLN A 274 -6.70 4.36 11.51
N ALA A 275 -7.83 3.85 12.02
CA ALA A 275 -9.10 4.58 12.01
C ALA A 275 -9.01 5.88 12.81
N ALA A 276 -8.37 5.84 13.99
CA ALA A 276 -8.14 7.01 14.83
C ALA A 276 -7.17 7.99 14.14
N GLU A 277 -6.07 7.51 13.57
CA GLU A 277 -5.10 8.33 12.84
C GLU A 277 -5.79 9.03 11.66
N ALA A 278 -6.49 8.30 10.79
CA ALA A 278 -7.22 8.87 9.65
C ALA A 278 -8.25 9.92 10.09
N THR A 279 -8.97 9.65 11.18
CA THR A 279 -9.97 10.57 11.72
C THR A 279 -9.32 11.82 12.33
N THR A 280 -8.24 11.65 13.09
CA THR A 280 -7.48 12.74 13.71
C THR A 280 -6.81 13.61 12.67
N LEU A 281 -6.20 13.02 11.63
CA LEU A 281 -5.64 13.75 10.50
C LEU A 281 -6.70 14.60 9.80
N THR A 282 -7.90 14.05 9.63
CA THR A 282 -9.03 14.80 9.05
C THR A 282 -9.47 15.96 9.96
N PHE A 283 -9.60 15.71 11.27
CA PHE A 283 -9.96 16.74 12.25
C PHE A 283 -8.92 17.86 12.32
N VAL A 284 -7.65 17.51 12.55
CA VAL A 284 -6.53 18.44 12.64
C VAL A 284 -6.37 19.20 11.33
N GLY A 285 -6.50 18.52 10.19
CA GLY A 285 -6.45 19.15 8.87
C GLY A 285 -7.52 20.23 8.70
N HIS A 286 -8.78 19.94 9.04
CA HIS A 286 -9.87 20.92 8.95
C HIS A 286 -9.73 22.06 9.97
N ALA A 287 -9.40 21.75 11.22
CA ALA A 287 -9.21 22.76 12.27
C ALA A 287 -8.02 23.69 11.96
N TRP A 288 -6.93 23.14 11.44
CA TRP A 288 -5.75 23.90 11.01
C TRP A 288 -6.06 24.76 9.78
N GLY A 289 -6.84 24.26 8.83
CA GLY A 289 -7.31 25.03 7.69
C GLY A 289 -8.13 26.26 8.11
N LEU A 290 -9.05 26.08 9.05
CA LEU A 290 -9.84 27.17 9.64
C LEU A 290 -8.98 28.18 10.42
N LEU A 291 -7.93 27.71 11.10
CA LEU A 291 -7.00 28.56 11.83
C LEU A 291 -6.14 29.42 10.87
N LYS A 292 -5.67 28.82 9.76
CA LYS A 292 -4.80 29.48 8.78
C LYS A 292 -5.51 30.57 7.97
N GLN A 293 -6.84 30.49 7.84
CA GLN A 293 -7.65 31.46 7.11
C GLN A 293 -8.08 32.69 7.95
N ARG A 294 -7.77 32.75 9.25
CA ARG A 294 -8.19 33.89 10.09
C ARG A 294 -7.12 34.98 10.19
N PRO A 295 -7.47 36.26 9.95
CA PRO A 295 -6.63 37.38 10.36
C PRO A 295 -6.44 37.36 11.88
N TYR A 296 -5.21 37.61 12.34
CA TYR A 296 -4.80 37.60 13.74
C TYR A 296 -5.83 38.34 14.63
N SER A 297 -6.44 37.65 15.60
CA SER A 297 -7.31 38.26 16.62
C SER A 297 -6.99 37.67 18.00
N PRO A 298 -6.97 38.46 19.09
CA PRO A 298 -6.12 38.16 20.26
C PRO A 298 -6.79 37.35 21.38
N ARG A 299 -7.98 36.77 21.19
CA ARG A 299 -8.68 36.06 22.27
C ARG A 299 -9.22 34.72 21.81
N TRP A 300 -8.46 33.68 22.13
CA TRP A 300 -8.77 32.30 21.83
C TRP A 300 -9.47 31.64 23.03
N SER A 301 -10.51 30.85 22.77
CA SER A 301 -11.19 30.02 23.77
C SER A 301 -11.45 28.65 23.14
N TRP A 302 -10.89 27.62 23.78
CA TRP A 302 -10.97 26.21 23.37
C TRP A 302 -12.39 25.64 23.32
N ALA A 303 -13.37 26.31 23.96
CA ALA A 303 -14.74 25.84 24.07
C ALA A 303 -15.53 25.84 22.74
N ARG A 304 -15.02 26.44 21.66
CA ARG A 304 -15.71 26.52 20.36
C ARG A 304 -15.32 25.44 19.35
N LEU A 305 -14.43 24.51 19.72
CA LEU A 305 -13.90 23.46 18.84
C LEU A 305 -14.40 22.04 19.16
N CYS A 306 -15.16 21.88 20.25
CA CYS A 306 -15.78 20.61 20.63
C CYS A 306 -17.20 20.47 20.07
#